data_AF-A0A2E2B427-F1
#
_entry.id   AF-A0A2E2B427-F1
#
_cell.length_a   1.000
_cell.length_b   1.000
_cell.length_c   1.000
_cell.angle_alpha   90.00
_cell.angle_beta   90.00
_cell.angle_gamma   90.00
#
_symmetry.space_group_name_H-M   'P 1'
#
loop_
_entity.id
_entity.type
_entity.pdbx_description
1 polymer ?
#
loop_
_entity_poly.entity_id
_entity_poly.type
_entity_poly.pdbx_seq_one_letter_code
_entity_poly.pdbx_strand_id
1 'polypeptide(L)' 'MKIEPFLAELNRLRQDTLDDPTDIESLTLRHVFNFVSYKMADFQKYLDEAEANGEFDEYKEEMGG' A
#
# COMPACT_ATOMS: atom_id res chain seq x y z
N MET A 1 8.73 -8.08 2.81
CA MET A 1 8.18 -7.51 1.56
C MET A 1 8.62 -6.07 1.46
N LYS A 2 8.97 -5.60 0.27
CA LYS A 2 9.36 -4.20 0.05
C LYS A 2 8.14 -3.29 0.04
N ILE A 3 8.29 -2.04 0.52
CA ILE A 3 7.22 -1.03 0.56
C ILE A 3 6.84 -0.50 -0.84
N GLU A 4 7.78 -0.45 -1.77
CA GLU A 4 7.60 0.22 -3.07
C GLU A 4 6.43 -0.36 -3.91
N PRO A 5 6.24 -1.70 -4.02
CA PRO A 5 5.09 -2.27 -4.73
C PRO A 5 3.74 -1.86 -4.13
N PHE A 6 3.63 -1.77 -2.80
CA PHE A 6 2.39 -1.36 -2.13
C PHE A 6 2.07 0.11 -2.38
N LEU A 7 3.06 0.99 -2.34
CA LEU A 7 2.89 2.41 -2.65
C LEU A 7 2.54 2.62 -4.13
N ALA A 8 3.15 1.85 -5.03
CA ALA A 8 2.84 1.89 -6.45
C ALA A 8 1.39 1.49 -6.70
N GLU A 9 0.92 0.39 -6.11
CA GLU A 9 -0.46 -0.06 -6.27
C GLU A 9 -1.47 0.90 -5.61
N LEU A 10 -1.17 1.42 -4.42
CA LEU A 10 -2.01 2.43 -3.78
C LEU A 10 -2.12 3.72 -4.61
N ASN A 11 -1.02 4.16 -5.25
CA ASN A 11 -1.09 5.31 -6.15
C ASN A 11 -1.90 4.98 -7.42
N ARG A 12 -1.80 3.77 -7.96
CA ARG A 12 -2.63 3.32 -9.10
C ARG A 12 -4.11 3.38 -8.75
N LEU A 13 -4.50 2.81 -7.60
CA LEU A 13 -5.88 2.85 -7.09
C LEU A 13 -6.38 4.29 -6.89
N ARG A 14 -5.54 5.17 -6.33
CA ARG A 14 -5.87 6.60 -6.17
C ARG A 14 -6.12 7.28 -7.52
N GLN A 15 -5.34 6.94 -8.55
CA GLN A 15 -5.48 7.51 -9.89
C GLN A 15 -6.70 6.99 -10.65
N ASP A 16 -7.22 5.82 -10.28
CA ASP A 16 -8.45 5.27 -10.87
C ASP A 16 -9.71 6.02 -10.39
N THR A 17 -9.62 6.76 -9.28
CA THR A 17 -10.73 7.62 -8.81
C THR A 17 -10.80 8.95 -9.56
N LEU A 18 -12.01 9.46 -9.72
CA LEU A 18 -12.22 10.87 -10.08
C LEU A 18 -11.67 11.71 -8.92
N ASP A 19 -10.76 12.65 -9.18
CA ASP A 19 -10.20 13.56 -8.15
C ASP A 19 -11.27 14.57 -7.70
N ASP A 20 -12.34 14.04 -7.13
CA ASP A 20 -13.52 14.74 -6.64
C ASP A 20 -13.35 15.02 -5.15
N PRO A 21 -13.17 16.30 -4.75
CA PRO A 21 -12.99 16.67 -3.35
C PRO A 21 -14.26 16.50 -2.50
N THR A 22 -15.39 16.12 -3.09
CA THR A 22 -16.66 15.83 -2.40
C THR A 22 -16.92 14.33 -2.24
N ASP A 23 -16.18 13.48 -2.95
CA ASP A 23 -16.30 12.03 -2.87
C ASP A 23 -15.40 11.47 -1.76
N ILE A 24 -16.01 10.72 -0.83
CA ILE A 24 -15.29 10.14 0.31
C ILE A 24 -14.27 9.08 -0.13
N GLU A 25 -14.51 8.38 -1.24
CA GLU A 25 -13.57 7.39 -1.77
C GLU A 25 -12.29 8.08 -2.26
N SER A 26 -12.44 9.12 -3.10
CA SER A 26 -11.35 9.99 -3.56
C SER A 26 -10.57 10.61 -2.39
N LEU A 27 -11.27 11.17 -1.40
CA LEU A 27 -10.64 11.74 -0.19
C LEU A 27 -9.84 10.68 0.58
N THR A 28 -10.39 9.49 0.75
CA THR A 28 -9.76 8.40 1.51
C THR A 28 -8.45 7.98 0.85
N LEU A 29 -8.48 7.64 -0.45
CA LEU A 29 -7.27 7.19 -1.15
C LEU A 29 -6.21 8.28 -1.19
N ARG A 30 -6.59 9.55 -1.39
CA ARG A 30 -5.64 10.67 -1.36
C ARG A 30 -4.98 10.84 -0.01
N HIS A 31 -5.77 10.87 1.07
CA HIS A 31 -5.22 11.12 2.41
C HIS A 31 -4.44 9.93 2.96
N VAL A 32 -4.87 8.68 2.69
CA VAL A 32 -4.11 7.48 3.05
C VAL A 32 -2.79 7.42 2.30
N PHE A 33 -2.79 7.63 0.98
CA PHE A 33 -1.56 7.66 0.18
C PHE A 33 -0.55 8.68 0.72
N ASN A 34 -1.00 9.91 1.00
CA ASN A 34 -0.14 10.95 1.57
C ASN A 34 0.39 10.56 2.96
N PHE A 35 -0.48 10.06 3.84
CA PHE A 35 -0.09 9.67 5.19
C PHE A 35 0.98 8.57 5.17
N VAL A 36 0.74 7.49 4.42
CA VAL A 36 1.69 6.36 4.32
C VAL A 36 3.00 6.80 3.67
N SER A 37 2.95 7.66 2.66
CA SER A 37 4.15 8.22 2.02
C SER A 37 5.02 9.06 2.99
N TYR A 38 4.43 9.66 4.02
CA TYR A 38 5.19 10.33 5.09
C TYR A 38 5.66 9.38 6.20
N LYS A 39 5.08 8.18 6.28
CA LYS A 39 5.29 7.18 7.32
C LYS A 39 5.92 5.90 6.78
N MET A 40 6.75 6.01 5.74
CA MET A 40 7.34 4.87 5.05
C MET A 40 8.13 3.94 5.96
N ALA A 41 8.86 4.47 6.95
CA ALA A 41 9.61 3.64 7.89
C ALA A 41 8.69 2.79 8.79
N ASP A 42 7.61 3.38 9.30
CA ASP A 42 6.62 2.68 10.12
C ASP A 42 5.88 1.62 9.29
N PHE A 43 5.56 1.94 8.03
CA PHE A 43 4.91 0.98 7.14
C PHE A 43 5.84 -0.16 6.71
N GLN A 44 7.11 0.12 6.42
CA GLN A 44 8.09 -0.94 6.13
C GLN A 44 8.23 -1.88 7.34
N LYS A 45 8.31 -1.35 8.56
CA LYS A 45 8.35 -2.16 9.78
C LYS A 45 7.12 -3.07 9.90
N TYR A 46 5.93 -2.54 9.64
CA TYR A 46 4.70 -3.34 9.63
C TYR A 46 4.75 -4.47 8.59
N LEU A 47 5.25 -4.20 7.38
CA LEU A 47 5.40 -5.22 6.33
C LEU A 47 6.46 -6.27 6.69
N ASP A 48 7.51 -5.90 7.42
CA ASP A 48 8.53 -6.84 7.91
C ASP A 48 7.93 -7.78 8.98
N GLU A 49 7.10 -7.25 9.88
CA GLU A 49 6.38 -8.05 10.88
C GLU A 49 5.37 -9.00 10.22
N ALA A 50 4.59 -8.51 9.26
CA ALA A 50 3.67 -9.34 8.47
C ALA A 50 4.41 -10.44 7.68
N GLU A 51 5.58 -10.11 7.12
CA GLU A 51 6.43 -11.11 6.45
C GLU A 51 6.97 -12.16 7.41
N ALA A 52 7.40 -11.78 8.61
CA ALA A 52 7.84 -12.73 9.63
C ALA A 52 6.70 -13.66 10.09
N ASN A 53 5.45 -13.22 9.97
CA ASN A 53 4.26 -14.02 10.26
C ASN A 53 3.80 -14.90 9.09
N GLY A 54 4.48 -14.87 7.95
CA GLY A 54 4.13 -15.68 6.76
C GLY A 54 2.96 -15.12 5.94
N GLU A 55 2.53 -13.88 6.16
CA GLU A 55 1.37 -13.28 5.46
C GLU A 55 1.57 -13.11 3.95
N PHE A 56 2.80 -13.31 3.45
CA PHE A 56 3.13 -13.21 2.03
C PHE A 56 3.64 -14.53 1.43
N ASP A 57 3.53 -15.65 2.14
CA ASP A 57 4.08 -16.93 1.67
C ASP A 57 3.39 -17.38 0.37
N GLU A 58 2.05 -17.34 0.32
CA GLU A 58 1.28 -17.66 -0.89
C GLU A 58 1.70 -16.78 -2.09
N TYR A 59 1.83 -15.47 -1.86
CA TYR A 59 2.27 -14.54 -2.90
C TYR A 59 3.68 -14.87 -3.42
N LYS A 60 4.61 -15.23 -2.53
CA LYS A 60 5.99 -15.59 -2.91
C LYS A 60 6.05 -16.94 -3.64
N GLU A 61 5.24 -17.90 -3.22
CA GLU A 61 5.12 -19.20 -3.88
C GLU A 61 4.60 -19.05 -5.31
N GLU A 62 3.56 -18.23 -5.53
CA GLU A 62 3.03 -17.95 -6.87
C GLU A 62 4.01 -17.17 -7.75
N MET A 63 4.81 -16.27 -7.17
CA MET A 63 5.78 -15.46 -7.90
C MET A 63 7.15 -16.14 -8.09
N GLY A 64 7.30 -17.39 -7.64
CA GLY A 64 8.42 -18.26 -7.97
C GLY A 64 9.65 -18.18 -7.06
N GLY A 65 9.51 -17.71 -5.81
CA GLY A 65 10.51 -17.83 -4.73
C GLY A 65 11.91 -17.28 -5.01
#